data_AF-J0ZK82-F1
#
_entry.id   AF-J0ZK82-F1
#
_cell.length_a   1.000
_cell.length_b   1.000
_cell.length_c   1.000
_cell.angle_alpha   90.00
_cell.angle_beta   90.00
_cell.angle_gamma   90.00
#
_symmetry.space_group_name_H-M   'P 1'
#
loop_
_entity.id
_entity.type
_entity.pdbx_description
1 polymer ?
#
loop_
_entity_poly.entity_id
_entity_poly.type
_entity_poly.pdbx_seq_one_letter_code
_entity_poly.pdbx_strand_id
1 'polypeptide(L)' 'MSKNQTEIIGYITDMSKEMKIMANAARSPFLAYLLDMVSQEGQNILNVHQKDHNNH' A
#
# COMPACT_ATOMS: atom_id res chain seq x y z
N MET A 1 4.71 -7.53 -13.81
CA MET A 1 5.55 -7.38 -12.59
C MET A 1 6.13 -8.72 -12.22
N SER A 2 7.31 -8.78 -11.60
CA SER A 2 7.80 -10.05 -11.05
C SER A 2 7.12 -10.37 -9.72
N LYS A 3 7.00 -11.66 -9.38
CA LYS A 3 6.42 -12.10 -8.10
C LYS A 3 7.05 -11.39 -6.89
N ASN A 4 8.37 -11.24 -6.91
CA ASN A 4 9.13 -10.54 -5.86
C ASN A 4 8.75 -9.05 -5.74
N GLN A 5 8.51 -8.37 -6.86
CA GLN A 5 8.05 -6.98 -6.83
C GLN A 5 6.64 -6.86 -6.23
N THR A 6 5.75 -7.80 -6.54
CA THR A 6 4.38 -7.82 -6.00
C THR A 6 4.39 -8.03 -4.49
N GLU A 7 5.24 -8.94 -4.01
CA GLU A 7 5.43 -9.19 -2.57
C GLU A 7 5.98 -7.96 -1.85
N ILE A 8 6.99 -7.28 -2.41
CA ILE A 8 7.54 -6.05 -1.83
C ILE A 8 6.49 -4.93 -1.76
N ILE A 9 5.72 -4.71 -2.84
CA ILE A 9 4.68 -3.68 -2.86
C ILE A 9 3.56 -4.02 -1.87
N GLY A 10 3.16 -5.29 -1.77
CA GLY A 10 2.22 -5.77 -0.75
C GLY A 10 2.70 -5.46 0.66
N TYR A 11 3.95 -5.80 0.96
CA TYR A 11 4.56 -5.53 2.27
C TYR A 11 4.55 -4.03 2.61
N ILE A 12 4.98 -3.16 1.69
CA ILE A 12 4.96 -1.70 1.89
C ILE A 12 3.54 -1.17 2.08
N THR A 13 2.58 -1.70 1.31
CA THR A 13 1.16 -1.33 1.40
C THR A 13 0.62 -1.63 2.80
N ASP A 14 0.88 -2.82 3.32
CA ASP A 14 0.38 -3.24 4.63
C ASP A 14 1.09 -2.50 5.78
N MET A 15 2.42 -2.32 5.70
CA MET A 15 3.14 -1.48 6.65
C MET A 15 2.60 -0.06 6.70
N SER A 16 2.26 0.54 5.55
CA SER A 16 1.72 1.90 5.49
C SER A 16 0.37 2.00 6.24
N LYS A 17 -0.48 0.97 6.16
CA LYS A 17 -1.74 0.91 6.92
C LYS A 17 -1.49 0.84 8.43
N GLU A 18 -0.56 0.00 8.88
CA GLU A 18 -0.19 -0.09 10.31
C GLU A 18 0.42 1.22 10.83
N MET A 19 1.34 1.81 10.05
CA MET A 19 1.96 3.09 10.38
C MET A 19 0.94 4.23 10.43
N LYS A 20 -0.11 4.21 9.61
CA LYS A 20 -1.19 5.21 9.69
C LYS A 20 -1.87 5.18 11.06
N ILE A 21 -2.11 3.99 11.61
CA ILE A 21 -2.67 3.82 12.97
C ILE A 21 -1.73 4.43 14.00
N MET A 22 -0.42 4.15 13.89
CA MET A 22 0.60 4.71 14.77
C MET A 22 0.71 6.24 14.65
N ALA A 23 0.66 6.78 13.43
CA ALA A 23 0.69 8.22 13.18
C ALA A 23 -0.53 8.93 13.78
N ASN A 24 -1.71 8.33 13.69
CA ASN A 24 -2.91 8.83 14.37
C ASN A 24 -2.76 8.80 15.89
N ALA A 25 -2.23 7.70 16.46
CA ALA A 25 -1.96 7.59 17.89
C ALA A 25 -0.94 8.64 18.39
N ALA A 26 0.06 8.94 17.55
CA ALA A 26 1.06 9.98 17.80
C ALA A 26 0.57 11.42 17.49
N ARG A 27 -0.72 11.60 17.14
CA ARG A 27 -1.32 12.89 16.76
C ARG A 27 -0.59 13.59 15.60
N SER A 28 -0.13 12.81 14.63
CA SER A 28 0.49 13.31 13.40
C SER A 28 -0.44 13.10 12.21
N PRO A 29 -1.47 13.95 12.03
CA PRO A 29 -2.50 13.78 11.00
C PRO A 29 -1.94 13.92 9.58
N PHE A 30 -0.94 14.78 9.37
CA PHE A 30 -0.29 14.90 8.07
C PHE A 30 0.47 13.62 7.69
N LEU A 31 1.19 13.01 8.63
CA LEU A 31 1.85 11.73 8.39
C LEU A 31 0.83 10.62 8.12
N ALA A 32 -0.27 10.58 8.88
CA ALA A 32 -1.35 9.62 8.64
C ALA A 32 -1.96 9.76 7.23
N TYR A 33 -2.10 11.00 6.73
CA TYR A 33 -2.55 11.27 5.36
C TYR A 33 -1.55 10.77 4.30
N LEU A 34 -0.24 11.03 4.49
CA LEU A 34 0.79 10.53 3.58
C LEU A 34 0.81 9.00 3.52
N LEU A 35 0.73 8.34 4.67
CA LEU A 35 0.70 6.87 4.76
C LEU A 35 -0.56 6.28 4.13
N ASP A 36 -1.70 6.98 4.23
CA ASP A 36 -2.93 6.59 3.55
C ASP A 36 -2.77 6.64 2.04
N MET A 37 -2.23 7.73 1.48
CA MET A 37 -1.95 7.83 0.05
C MET A 37 -1.02 6.72 -0.45
N VAL A 38 0.07 6.44 0.28
CA VAL A 38 1.00 5.36 -0.08
C VAL A 38 0.29 4.01 -0.09
N SER A 39 -0.56 3.73 0.91
CA SER A 39 -1.32 2.47 0.96
C SER A 39 -2.32 2.35 -0.20
N GLN A 40 -2.97 3.45 -0.60
CA GLN A 40 -3.91 3.45 -1.71
C GLN A 40 -3.20 3.24 -3.05
N GLU A 41 -2.06 3.90 -3.27
CA GLU A 41 -1.28 3.73 -4.49
C GLU A 41 -0.70 2.32 -4.59
N GLY A 42 -0.16 1.77 -3.50
CA GLY A 42 0.31 0.39 -3.44
C GLY A 42 -0.81 -0.61 -3.77
N GLN A 43 -2.00 -0.41 -3.21
CA GLN A 43 -3.17 -1.24 -3.53
C GLN A 43 -3.60 -1.12 -5.00
N ASN A 44 -3.55 0.09 -5.58
CA ASN A 44 -3.86 0.30 -6.99
C ASN A 44 -2.90 -0.47 -7.90
N ILE A 45 -1.59 -0.41 -7.62
CA ILE A 45 -0.57 -1.14 -8.39
C ILE A 45 -0.83 -2.65 -8.34
N LEU A 46 -1.12 -3.19 -7.15
CA LEU A 46 -1.43 -4.62 -6.97
C LEU A 46 -2.71 -5.02 -7.73
N ASN A 47 -3.75 -4.19 -7.69
CA ASN A 47 -5.01 -4.44 -8.36
C ASN A 47 -4.87 -4.44 -9.88
N VAL A 48 -4.11 -3.50 -10.45
CA VAL A 48 -3.81 -3.47 -11.89
C VAL A 48 -3.10 -4.75 -12.29
N HIS A 49 -2.08 -5.15 -11.52
CA HIS A 49 -1.34 -6.37 -11.83
C HIS A 49 -2.19 -7.65 -11.77
N GLN A 50 -3.12 -7.75 -10.81
CA GLN A 50 -4.05 -8.87 -10.74
C GLN A 50 -5.03 -8.91 -11.91
N LYS A 51 -5.52 -7.75 -12.37
CA LYS A 51 -6.42 -7.66 -13.53
C LYS A 51 -5.74 -8.11 -14.83
N ASP A 52 -4.47 -7.77 -15.00
CA ASP A 52 -3.70 -8.19 -16.18
C ASP A 52 -3.49 -9.72 -16.22
N HIS A 53 -3.44 -10.37 -15.05
CA HIS A 53 -3.30 -11.82 -14.94
C HIS A 53 -4.62 -12.62 -15.09
N ASN A 54 -5.77 -12.01 -14.83
CA ASN A 54 -7.08 -12.68 -14.95
C ASN A 54 -7.72 -12.59 -16.35
N ASN A 55 -7.12 -11.79 -17.26
CA ASN A 55 -7.58 -11.59 -18.64
C ASN A 55 -6.74 -12.37 -19.67
N HIS A 56 -5.93 -13.34 -19.24
CA HIS A 56 -5.17 -14.30 -20.05
C HIS A 56 -5.48 -15.72 -19.58
#